data_AF-B9SQB8-F1
#
_entry.id   AF-B9SQB8-F1
#
_cell.length_a   1.000
_cell.length_b   1.000
_cell.length_c   1.000
_cell.angle_alpha   90.00
_cell.angle_beta   90.00
_cell.angle_gamma   90.00
#
_symmetry.space_group_name_H-M   'P 1'
#
loop_
_entity.id
_entity.type
_entity.pdbx_description
1 polymer ?
#
loop_
_entity_poly.entity_id
_entity_poly.type
_entity_poly.pdbx_seq_one_letter_code
_entity_poly.pdbx_strand_id
1 'polypeptide(L)'
;MEERRAKAFMVVLLVFSLLVGQSYAAFSECYKECFLICLIISGGCLDSCAFKCLKDCILPLPATSSSLDDKQQIHDFCKLGCASSLCTNLSSKNDPGEKKVGSCVDSCSNRCT
;
A
#
# COMPACT_ATOMS: atom_id res chain seq x y z
N MET A 1 24.97 25.06 -18.98
CA MET A 1 23.60 24.55 -19.20
C MET A 1 23.44 23.13 -18.68
N GLU A 2 24.40 22.24 -18.93
CA GLU A 2 24.36 20.83 -18.48
C GLU A 2 24.46 20.65 -16.97
N GLU A 3 25.32 21.40 -16.28
CA GLU A 3 25.46 21.27 -14.81
C GLU A 3 24.21 21.68 -14.03
N ARG A 4 23.50 22.72 -14.50
CA ARG A 4 22.21 23.14 -13.90
C ARG A 4 21.13 22.09 -14.14
N ARG A 5 21.13 21.47 -15.33
CA ARG A 5 20.23 20.34 -15.64
C ARG A 5 20.56 19.12 -14.80
N ALA A 6 21.83 18.73 -14.67
CA ALA A 6 22.26 17.61 -13.85
C ALA A 6 21.89 17.80 -12.38
N LYS A 7 22.11 19.00 -11.82
CA LYS A 7 21.69 19.33 -10.45
C LYS A 7 20.17 19.25 -10.28
N ALA A 8 19.41 19.76 -11.25
CA ALA A 8 17.95 19.65 -11.21
C ALA A 8 17.47 18.18 -11.30
N PHE A 9 18.05 17.37 -12.19
CA PHE A 9 17.75 15.94 -12.28
C PHE A 9 18.08 15.18 -10.99
N MET A 10 19.23 15.46 -10.36
CA MET A 10 19.60 14.86 -9.07
C MET A 10 18.61 15.22 -7.96
N VAL A 11 18.18 16.49 -7.88
CA VAL A 11 17.16 16.93 -6.91
C VAL A 11 15.83 16.24 -7.17
N VAL A 12 15.41 16.12 -8.43
CA VAL A 12 14.18 15.40 -8.81
C VAL A 12 14.26 13.94 -8.37
N LEU A 13 15.35 13.23 -8.68
CA LEU A 13 15.54 11.83 -8.26
C LEU A 13 15.49 11.66 -6.74
N LEU A 14 16.11 12.57 -5.99
CA LEU A 14 16.07 12.56 -4.52
C LEU A 14 14.65 12.77 -3.98
N VAL A 15 13.93 13.77 -4.50
CA VAL A 15 12.55 14.06 -4.09
C VAL A 15 11.61 12.90 -4.41
N PHE A 16 11.71 12.32 -5.61
CA PHE A 16 10.93 11.14 -5.99
C PHE A 16 11.24 9.93 -5.10
N SER A 17 12.51 9.68 -4.78
CA SER A 17 12.90 8.57 -3.91
C SER A 17 12.34 8.71 -2.49
N LEU A 18 12.34 9.94 -1.95
CA LEU A 18 11.76 10.22 -0.63
C LEU A 18 10.24 10.05 -0.61
N LEU A 19 9.54 10.56 -1.63
CA LEU A 19 8.09 10.44 -1.76
C LEU A 19 7.65 8.96 -1.85
N VAL A 20 8.35 8.17 -2.68
CA VAL A 20 8.09 6.72 -2.81
C VAL A 20 8.38 6.00 -1.48
N GLY A 21 9.48 6.32 -0.81
CA GLY A 21 9.84 5.74 0.48
C GLY A 21 8.82 6.02 1.59
N GLN A 22 8.31 7.26 1.67
CA GLN A 22 7.29 7.64 2.67
C GLN A 22 5.95 6.93 2.43
N SER A 23 5.51 6.82 1.18
CA SER A 23 4.27 6.13 0.83
C SER A 23 4.33 4.63 1.15
N TYR A 24 5.45 3.99 0.83
CA TYR A 24 5.69 2.57 1.15
C TYR A 24 5.75 2.33 2.65
N ALA A 25 6.47 3.19 3.39
CA ALA A 25 6.56 3.09 4.85
C ALA A 25 5.18 3.22 5.52
N ALA A 26 4.35 4.17 5.08
CA ALA A 26 3.01 4.39 5.61
C ALA A 26 2.10 3.18 5.41
N PHE A 27 2.10 2.57 4.22
CA PHE A 27 1.33 1.35 3.97
C PHE A 27 1.85 0.17 4.81
N SER A 28 3.17 -0.03 4.82
CA SER A 28 3.81 -1.15 5.54
C SER A 28 3.53 -1.10 7.04
N GLU A 29 3.57 0.08 7.64
CA GLU A 29 3.23 0.28 9.06
C GLU A 29 1.74 0.04 9.32
N CYS A 30 0.85 0.63 8.51
CA CYS A 30 -0.60 0.42 8.62
C CYS A 30 -0.95 -1.07 8.55
N TYR A 31 -0.42 -1.78 7.55
CA TYR A 31 -0.74 -3.17 7.32
C TYR A 31 -0.27 -4.06 8.47
N LYS A 32 0.96 -3.85 8.93
CA LYS A 32 1.55 -4.59 10.05
C LYS A 32 0.72 -4.44 11.32
N GLU A 33 0.40 -3.20 11.69
CA GLU A 33 -0.35 -2.90 12.90
C GLU A 33 -1.75 -3.50 12.83
N CYS A 34 -2.46 -3.29 11.72
CA CYS A 34 -3.78 -3.86 11.51
C CYS A 34 -3.76 -5.39 11.57
N PHE A 35 -2.79 -6.04 10.91
CA PHE A 35 -2.76 -7.49 10.80
C PHE A 35 -2.52 -8.15 12.16
N LEU A 36 -1.58 -7.62 12.95
CA LEU A 36 -1.31 -8.10 14.30
C LEU A 36 -2.53 -7.96 15.21
N ILE A 37 -3.19 -6.80 15.20
CA ILE A 37 -4.41 -6.57 15.97
C ILE A 37 -5.52 -7.54 15.53
N CYS A 38 -5.68 -7.73 14.22
CA CYS A 38 -6.71 -8.62 13.69
C CYS A 38 -6.49 -10.07 14.12
N LEU A 39 -5.27 -10.58 14.11
CA LEU A 39 -4.98 -11.96 14.56
C LEU A 39 -5.32 -12.18 16.02
N ILE A 40 -5.07 -11.19 16.87
CA ILE A 40 -5.39 -11.24 18.31
C ILE A 40 -6.90 -11.32 18.51
N ILE A 41 -7.67 -10.50 17.79
CA ILE A 41 -9.14 -10.41 17.94
C ILE A 41 -9.84 -11.59 17.26
N SER A 42 -9.40 -12.00 16.08
CA SER A 42 -10.11 -12.93 15.21
C SER A 42 -9.69 -14.39 15.39
N GLY A 43 -8.84 -14.70 16.36
CA GLY A 43 -8.44 -16.09 16.67
C GLY A 43 -7.58 -16.78 15.59
N GLY A 44 -6.93 -16.03 14.69
CA GLY A 44 -5.93 -16.57 13.77
C GLY A 44 -6.36 -16.81 12.31
N CYS A 45 -7.51 -16.32 11.86
CA CYS A 45 -7.89 -16.36 10.44
C CYS A 45 -7.00 -15.43 9.58
N LEU A 46 -5.93 -15.99 9.02
CA LEU A 46 -4.89 -15.26 8.27
C LEU A 46 -5.47 -14.51 7.06
N ASP A 47 -6.18 -15.19 6.17
CA ASP A 47 -6.66 -14.62 4.91
C ASP A 47 -7.67 -13.50 5.13
N SER A 48 -8.57 -13.70 6.11
CA SER A 48 -9.57 -12.69 6.50
C SER A 48 -8.89 -11.44 7.05
N CYS A 49 -7.88 -11.61 7.91
CA CYS A 49 -7.10 -10.49 8.44
C CYS A 49 -6.28 -9.79 7.36
N ALA A 50 -5.64 -10.56 6.47
CA ALA A 50 -4.89 -10.00 5.36
C ALA A 50 -5.78 -9.16 4.44
N PHE A 51 -6.95 -9.68 4.08
CA PHE A 51 -7.92 -8.96 3.25
C PHE A 51 -8.48 -7.73 3.94
N LYS A 52 -8.88 -7.84 5.22
CA LYS A 52 -9.41 -6.72 6.01
C LYS A 52 -8.39 -5.59 6.10
N CYS A 53 -7.13 -5.91 6.40
CA CYS A 53 -6.07 -4.93 6.53
C CYS A 53 -5.63 -4.34 5.19
N LEU A 54 -5.66 -5.11 4.10
CA LEU A 54 -5.49 -4.55 2.75
C LEU A 54 -6.56 -3.50 2.47
N LYS A 55 -7.83 -3.82 2.73
CA LYS A 55 -8.93 -2.88 2.52
C LYS A 55 -8.77 -1.63 3.39
N ASP A 56 -8.48 -1.78 4.68
CA ASP A 56 -8.40 -0.65 5.61
C ASP A 56 -7.17 0.24 5.33
N CYS A 57 -6.06 -0.31 4.83
CA CYS A 57 -4.84 0.45 4.53
C CYS A 57 -4.78 1.00 3.09
N ILE A 58 -5.51 0.42 2.14
CA ILE A 58 -5.64 0.95 0.76
C ILE A 58 -6.76 1.97 0.68
N LEU A 59 -7.88 1.73 1.39
CA LEU A 59 -9.04 2.61 1.45
C LEU A 59 -9.25 3.09 2.91
N PRO A 60 -8.41 4.01 3.42
CA PRO A 60 -8.58 4.54 4.77
C PRO A 60 -9.96 5.19 4.92
N LEU A 61 -10.72 4.76 5.93
CA LEU A 61 -12.06 5.30 6.23
C LEU A 61 -11.94 6.61 7.06
N PRO A 62 -12.89 7.56 6.91
CA PRO A 62 -14.00 7.49 5.99
C PRO A 62 -13.63 8.07 4.65
N ALA A 63 -14.08 7.42 3.58
CA ALA A 63 -14.23 8.02 2.27
C ALA A 63 -15.28 9.17 2.29
N THR A 64 -15.34 9.98 3.35
CA THR A 64 -16.01 11.29 3.38
C THR A 64 -15.12 12.29 2.69
N SER A 65 -14.78 12.00 1.46
CA SER A 65 -14.21 12.97 0.54
C SER A 65 -15.17 13.02 -0.63
N SER A 66 -16.10 13.95 -0.54
CA SER A 66 -16.73 14.62 -1.68
C SER A 66 -15.67 15.32 -2.57
N SER A 67 -14.44 14.79 -2.63
CA SER A 67 -13.21 15.42 -3.09
C SER A 67 -12.12 14.42 -3.52
N LEU A 68 -12.33 13.10 -3.41
CA LEU A 68 -11.45 12.14 -4.09
C LEU A 68 -11.88 12.14 -5.56
N ASP A 69 -10.94 12.51 -6.43
CA ASP A 69 -11.09 12.40 -7.89
C ASP A 69 -11.54 10.97 -8.26
N ASP A 70 -12.53 10.84 -9.14
CA ASP A 70 -13.09 9.53 -9.54
C ASP A 70 -11.98 8.58 -10.03
N LYS A 71 -10.90 9.11 -10.63
CA LYS A 71 -9.75 8.32 -11.06
C LYS A 71 -9.01 7.70 -9.87
N GLN A 72 -8.88 8.40 -8.76
CA GLN A 72 -8.21 7.90 -7.57
C GLN A 72 -9.01 6.76 -6.94
N GLN A 73 -10.34 6.90 -6.83
CA GLN A 73 -11.19 5.83 -6.33
C GLN A 73 -11.12 4.57 -7.21
N ILE A 74 -11.22 4.73 -8.54
CA ILE A 74 -11.10 3.61 -9.49
C ILE A 74 -9.73 2.93 -9.34
N HIS A 75 -8.67 3.72 -9.19
CA HIS A 75 -7.30 3.21 -8.98
C HIS A 75 -7.19 2.41 -7.68
N ASP A 76 -7.71 2.93 -6.57
CA ASP A 76 -7.68 2.27 -5.26
C ASP A 76 -8.52 0.97 -5.24
N PHE A 77 -9.69 0.96 -5.88
CA PHE A 77 -10.50 -0.26 -6.04
C PHE A 77 -9.81 -1.31 -6.90
N CYS A 78 -9.19 -0.91 -8.01
CA CYS A 78 -8.41 -1.82 -8.85
C CYS A 78 -7.23 -2.40 -8.07
N LYS A 79 -6.50 -1.55 -7.33
CA LYS A 79 -5.37 -1.93 -6.50
C LYS A 79 -5.79 -2.91 -5.42
N LEU A 80 -6.91 -2.68 -4.74
CA LEU A 80 -7.48 -3.59 -3.75
C LEU A 80 -7.85 -4.93 -4.38
N GLY A 81 -8.54 -4.95 -5.52
CA GLY A 81 -8.92 -6.18 -6.21
C GLY A 81 -7.72 -7.04 -6.58
N CYS A 82 -6.69 -6.42 -7.16
CA CYS A 82 -5.43 -7.08 -7.47
C CYS A 82 -4.73 -7.62 -6.21
N ALA A 83 -4.62 -6.79 -5.16
CA ALA A 83 -3.89 -7.17 -3.96
C ALA A 83 -4.60 -8.28 -3.17
N SER A 84 -5.93 -8.27 -3.17
CA SER A 84 -6.74 -9.33 -2.54
C SER A 84 -6.50 -10.68 -3.18
N SER A 85 -6.31 -10.70 -4.51
CA SER A 85 -6.07 -11.93 -5.27
C SER A 85 -4.62 -12.42 -5.18
N LEU A 86 -3.63 -11.52 -5.07
CA LEU A 86 -2.22 -11.87 -5.22
C LEU A 86 -1.41 -11.78 -3.92
N CYS A 87 -1.82 -10.93 -2.97
CA CYS A 87 -0.98 -10.53 -1.84
C CYS A 87 -1.43 -11.11 -0.49
N THR A 88 -2.67 -11.61 -0.37
CA THR A 88 -3.25 -12.10 0.90
C THR A 88 -2.50 -13.30 1.50
N ASN A 89 -1.97 -14.18 0.65
CA ASN A 89 -1.21 -15.37 1.05
C ASN A 89 0.25 -15.07 1.44
N LEU A 90 0.70 -13.82 1.36
CA LEU A 90 2.07 -13.44 1.69
C LEU A 90 2.28 -13.25 3.20
N SER A 91 1.18 -13.20 3.96
CA SER A 91 1.19 -13.06 5.41
C SER A 91 1.03 -14.40 6.10
N SER A 92 1.60 -14.52 7.28
CA SER A 92 1.57 -15.72 8.10
C SER A 92 1.32 -15.37 9.56
N LYS A 93 1.04 -16.39 10.39
CA LYS A 93 0.73 -16.19 11.82
C LYS A 93 1.84 -15.45 12.59
N ASN A 94 3.09 -15.66 12.21
CA ASN A 94 4.26 -15.15 12.93
C ASN A 94 4.94 -13.98 12.20
N ASP A 95 4.54 -13.72 10.96
CA ASP A 95 5.13 -12.70 10.11
C ASP A 95 4.00 -12.08 9.26
N PRO A 96 3.60 -10.82 9.53
CA PRO A 96 2.68 -10.08 8.69
C PRO A 96 3.15 -9.99 7.23
N GLY A 97 4.45 -10.13 6.96
CA GLY A 97 4.99 -10.04 5.62
C GLY A 97 4.83 -8.64 5.05
N GLU A 98 4.82 -7.59 5.90
CA GLU A 98 4.44 -6.22 5.55
C GLU A 98 5.21 -5.68 4.34
N LYS A 99 6.49 -6.03 4.24
CA LYS A 99 7.34 -5.62 3.12
C LYS A 99 6.96 -6.31 1.80
N LYS A 100 6.67 -7.62 1.87
CA LYS A 100 6.27 -8.43 0.70
C LYS A 100 4.88 -8.02 0.22
N VAL A 101 3.95 -7.83 1.17
CA VAL A 101 2.60 -7.33 0.88
C VAL A 101 2.68 -5.93 0.29
N GLY A 102 3.47 -5.01 0.87
CA GLY A 102 3.67 -3.66 0.32
C GLY A 102 4.20 -3.68 -1.11
N SER A 103 5.24 -4.47 -1.38
CA SER A 103 5.79 -4.58 -2.75
C SER A 103 4.82 -5.22 -3.74
N CYS A 104 4.01 -6.19 -3.29
CA CYS A 104 2.94 -6.79 -4.09
C CYS A 104 1.83 -5.76 -4.41
N VAL A 105 1.45 -4.94 -3.43
CA VAL A 105 0.48 -3.86 -3.56
C VAL A 105 0.97 -2.76 -4.51
N ASP A 106 2.26 -2.41 -4.47
CA ASP A 106 2.87 -1.49 -5.43
C ASP A 106 2.89 -2.07 -6.85
N SER A 107 3.16 -3.36 -6.98
CA SER A 107 3.07 -4.06 -8.28
C SER A 107 1.65 -4.03 -8.84
N CYS A 108 0.63 -4.09 -7.98
CA CYS A 108 -0.77 -3.89 -8.37
C CYS A 108 -1.07 -2.46 -8.79
N SER A 109 -0.49 -1.46 -8.12
CA SER A 109 -0.60 -0.04 -8.49
C SER A 109 -0.17 0.22 -9.94
N ASN A 110 0.90 -0.46 -10.39
CA ASN A 110 1.42 -0.35 -11.75
C ASN A 110 0.54 -1.05 -12.81
N ARG A 111 -0.36 -1.94 -12.41
CA ARG A 111 -1.30 -2.64 -13.31
C ARG A 111 -2.61 -1.88 -13.51
N CYS A 112 -2.93 -0.99 -12.57
CA CYS A 112 -4.12 -0.16 -12.57
C CYS A 112 -3.79 1.17 -13.26
N THR A 113 -4.24 1.36 -14.51
CA THR A 113 -3.92 2.54 -15.34
C THR A 113 -5.18 3.33 -15.67
#